data_AF-A0A942DDM9-F1
#
_entry.id   AF-A0A942DDM9-F1
#
_cell.length_a   1.000
_cell.length_b   1.000
_cell.length_c   1.000
_cell.angle_alpha   90.00
_cell.angle_beta   90.00
_cell.angle_gamma   90.00
#
_symmetry.space_group_name_H-M   'P 1'
#
loop_
_entity.id
_entity.type
_entity.pdbx_description
1 polymer ?
#
loop_
_entity_poly.entity_id
_entity_poly.type
_entity_poly.pdbx_seq_one_letter_code
_entity_poly.pdbx_strand_id
1 'polypeptide(L)'
;MRKSHTYFSIAALFLALNTVPAIAGKKPIIDSPLDEKTQSALRRACKPGNGAKGNAAVAEALQSATDIPKCLAIASFTEVAGASMIDSRRQCLVKALGMCQSRQDYIQVALKSRQYQCYEVTRDAVNALIGSGTSIDDLYDLARKTQEVALNDVAHLAMEKAYTLCKTIPEAVTFAREAKLLSMDDLNRKACKDMIDDEPNAHELIVLLHYIEPFKLRDLDRYCMKKALDRAVAEQDFLDIYNASQRRGETDIFQIALYRGRKARLMQQIKNEQDTAQQQLDAQQAKAQQDMQTQGTPAPAQTGAGF
;
A
#
# COMPACT_ATOMS: atom_id res chain seq x y z
N MET A 1 50.87 -54.64 61.77
CA MET A 1 49.83 -53.63 61.46
C MET A 1 50.51 -52.48 60.73
N ARG A 2 50.44 -52.45 59.40
CA ARG A 2 49.65 -51.52 58.58
C ARG A 2 49.85 -50.01 58.87
N LYS A 3 50.51 -49.38 57.89
CA LYS A 3 50.30 -48.05 57.29
C LYS A 3 50.75 -46.80 58.07
N SER A 4 51.74 -46.11 57.48
CA SER A 4 51.79 -44.66 57.39
C SER A 4 52.30 -44.30 56.00
N HIS A 5 51.39 -43.81 55.15
CA HIS A 5 51.65 -43.37 53.80
C HIS A 5 52.12 -41.91 53.80
N THR A 6 53.28 -41.69 53.19
CA THR A 6 53.57 -40.60 52.22
C THR A 6 52.51 -39.50 52.09
N TYR A 7 52.74 -38.37 52.76
CA TYR A 7 52.16 -37.07 52.40
C TYR A 7 53.17 -36.26 51.59
N PHE A 8 53.39 -36.66 50.34
CA PHE A 8 54.06 -35.84 49.34
C PHE A 8 53.35 -36.09 48.01
N SER A 9 52.91 -35.03 47.34
CA SER A 9 52.30 -34.97 45.99
C SER A 9 50.79 -34.69 45.86
N ILE A 10 50.20 -33.83 46.71
CA ILE A 10 48.90 -33.20 46.35
C ILE A 10 49.11 -31.76 45.85
N ALA A 11 50.12 -31.03 46.34
CA ALA A 11 50.38 -29.65 45.91
C ALA A 11 50.87 -29.53 44.45
N ALA A 12 51.55 -30.55 43.91
CA ALA A 12 52.00 -30.55 42.51
C ALA A 12 50.87 -30.84 41.51
N LEU A 13 49.78 -31.50 41.95
CA LEU A 13 48.65 -31.83 41.08
C LEU A 13 47.73 -30.60 40.85
N PHE A 14 47.62 -29.71 41.84
CA PHE A 14 46.83 -28.47 41.69
C PHE A 14 47.52 -27.37 40.87
N LEU A 15 48.86 -27.39 40.79
CA LEU A 15 49.61 -26.50 39.87
C LEU A 15 49.69 -27.05 38.44
N ALA A 16 49.63 -28.37 38.24
CA ALA A 16 49.56 -28.97 36.91
C ALA A 16 48.17 -28.80 36.24
N LEU A 17 47.09 -28.69 37.03
CA LEU A 17 45.71 -28.48 36.53
C LEU A 17 45.38 -27.01 36.18
N ASN A 18 46.28 -26.06 36.45
CA ASN A 18 46.14 -24.65 36.06
C ASN A 18 47.03 -24.24 34.87
N THR A 19 47.60 -25.21 34.15
CA THR A 19 48.06 -24.95 32.78
C THR A 19 46.87 -25.05 31.84
N VAL A 20 46.06 -23.99 31.82
CA VAL A 20 45.06 -23.79 30.77
C VAL A 20 45.79 -23.91 29.43
N PRO A 21 45.45 -24.91 28.58
CA PRO A 21 45.95 -24.91 27.22
C PRO A 21 45.50 -23.60 26.58
N ALA A 22 46.45 -22.89 26.00
CA ALA A 22 46.24 -21.67 25.25
C ALA A 22 44.94 -21.76 24.44
N ILE A 23 44.02 -20.83 24.71
CA ILE A 23 43.00 -20.32 23.79
C ILE A 23 42.49 -21.41 22.85
N ALA A 24 41.54 -22.21 23.33
CA ALA A 24 40.56 -22.81 22.44
C ALA A 24 39.81 -21.66 21.76
N GLY A 25 40.36 -21.15 20.66
CA GLY A 25 39.62 -20.30 19.75
C GLY A 25 38.35 -21.07 19.43
N LYS A 26 37.18 -20.49 19.72
CA LYS A 26 35.94 -20.99 19.14
C LYS A 26 36.24 -21.27 17.67
N LYS A 27 35.78 -22.40 17.12
CA LYS A 27 36.04 -22.72 15.71
C LYS A 27 35.65 -21.52 14.83
N PRO A 28 36.39 -21.23 13.75
CA PRO A 28 36.00 -20.19 12.80
C PRO A 28 34.54 -20.43 12.37
N ILE A 29 33.79 -19.36 12.17
CA ILE A 29 32.44 -19.49 11.62
C ILE A 29 32.64 -19.97 10.18
N ILE A 30 32.24 -21.22 9.92
CA ILE A 30 32.55 -21.93 8.66
C ILE A 30 31.98 -21.18 7.45
N ASP A 31 30.86 -20.48 7.63
CA ASP A 31 30.16 -19.73 6.57
C ASP A 31 30.37 -18.21 6.65
N SER A 32 31.36 -17.72 7.41
CA SER A 32 31.63 -16.29 7.52
C SER A 32 32.46 -15.76 6.33
N PRO A 33 32.11 -14.62 5.74
CA PRO A 33 32.85 -14.00 4.63
C PRO A 33 34.16 -13.33 5.06
N LEU A 34 34.47 -13.34 6.36
CA LEU A 34 35.71 -12.80 6.94
C LEU A 34 36.78 -13.89 7.05
N ASP A 35 38.03 -13.54 6.82
CA ASP A 35 39.16 -14.44 7.02
C ASP A 35 39.36 -14.79 8.51
N GLU A 36 39.99 -15.94 8.79
CA GLU A 36 40.13 -16.47 10.15
C GLU A 36 40.91 -15.53 11.09
N LYS A 37 41.85 -14.73 10.56
CA LYS A 37 42.62 -13.78 11.36
C LYS A 37 41.72 -12.65 11.84
N THR A 38 40.92 -12.07 10.94
CA THR A 38 39.94 -11.03 11.29
C THR A 38 38.88 -11.55 12.27
N GLN A 39 38.33 -12.74 12.03
CA GLN A 39 37.38 -13.35 12.97
C GLN A 39 37.99 -13.55 14.37
N SER A 40 39.25 -14.01 14.43
CA SER A 40 39.96 -14.23 15.69
C SER A 40 40.25 -12.93 16.43
N ALA A 41 40.64 -11.87 15.71
CA ALA A 41 40.87 -10.55 16.27
C ALA A 41 39.57 -9.96 16.85
N LEU A 42 38.48 -9.96 16.07
CA LEU A 42 37.18 -9.46 16.50
C LEU A 42 36.62 -10.22 17.71
N ARG A 43 36.74 -11.55 17.74
CA ARG A 43 36.31 -12.36 18.92
C ARG A 43 37.08 -12.04 20.20
N ARG A 44 38.36 -11.69 20.07
CA ARG A 44 39.18 -11.30 21.23
C ARG A 44 38.84 -9.90 21.72
N ALA A 45 38.57 -8.98 20.79
CA ALA A 45 38.31 -7.57 21.07
C ALA A 45 36.87 -7.28 21.52
N CYS A 46 35.87 -7.89 20.86
CA CYS A 46 34.44 -7.66 21.09
C CYS A 46 33.88 -8.53 22.23
N LYS A 47 34.38 -8.31 23.45
CA LYS A 47 33.88 -8.96 24.68
C LYS A 47 33.15 -7.95 25.58
N PRO A 48 32.23 -8.40 26.44
CA PRO A 48 31.61 -7.53 27.44
C PRO A 48 32.67 -6.79 28.26
N GLY A 49 32.48 -5.48 28.46
CA GLY A 49 33.39 -4.64 29.25
C GLY A 49 34.66 -4.15 28.53
N ASN A 50 34.86 -4.49 27.24
CA ASN A 50 36.07 -4.14 26.49
C ASN A 50 35.82 -3.20 25.30
N GLY A 51 34.81 -2.33 25.41
CA GLY A 51 34.30 -1.50 24.31
C GLY A 51 35.36 -0.65 23.60
N ALA A 52 36.31 -0.04 24.33
CA ALA A 52 37.36 0.79 23.71
C ALA A 52 38.28 -0.02 22.77
N LYS A 53 38.72 -1.21 23.18
CA LYS A 53 39.53 -2.11 22.34
C LYS A 53 38.69 -2.73 21.22
N GLY A 54 37.43 -3.04 21.51
CA GLY A 54 36.46 -3.52 20.53
C GLY A 54 36.24 -2.51 19.40
N ASN A 55 36.03 -1.23 19.72
CA ASN A 55 35.76 -0.17 18.76
C ASN A 55 36.92 0.01 17.77
N ALA A 56 38.16 0.02 18.25
CA ALA A 56 39.34 0.12 17.39
C ALA A 56 39.46 -1.08 16.44
N ALA A 57 39.28 -2.30 16.95
CA ALA A 57 39.35 -3.51 16.15
C ALA A 57 38.23 -3.59 15.09
N VAL A 58 37.02 -3.12 15.43
CA VAL A 58 35.92 -3.03 14.47
C VAL A 58 36.19 -1.98 13.41
N ALA A 59 36.71 -0.81 13.77
CA ALA A 59 37.04 0.24 12.80
C ALA A 59 38.10 -0.25 11.78
N GLU A 60 39.14 -0.94 12.26
CA GLU A 60 40.18 -1.53 11.41
C GLU A 60 39.61 -2.60 10.48
N ALA A 61 38.85 -3.56 11.01
CA ALA A 61 38.19 -4.58 10.20
C ALA A 61 37.23 -3.96 9.18
N LEU A 62 36.49 -2.93 9.58
CA LEU A 62 35.53 -2.26 8.73
C LEU A 62 36.20 -1.55 7.56
N GLN A 63 37.40 -0.97 7.73
CA GLN A 63 38.14 -0.37 6.60
C GLN A 63 38.43 -1.39 5.50
N SER A 64 38.79 -2.62 5.88
CA SER A 64 39.06 -3.72 4.95
C SER A 64 37.81 -4.37 4.33
N ALA A 65 36.61 -4.07 4.84
CA ALA A 65 35.37 -4.61 4.29
C ALA A 65 35.02 -3.95 2.96
N THR A 66 34.95 -4.76 1.90
CA THR A 66 34.67 -4.33 0.51
C THR A 66 33.26 -4.66 0.02
N ASP A 67 32.50 -5.44 0.79
CA ASP A 67 31.18 -5.93 0.43
C ASP A 67 30.23 -5.91 1.64
N ILE A 68 28.93 -5.99 1.35
CA ILE A 68 27.85 -5.95 2.34
C ILE A 68 27.95 -7.14 3.31
N PRO A 69 28.13 -8.40 2.86
CA PRO A 69 28.25 -9.54 3.77
C PRO A 69 29.36 -9.37 4.81
N LYS A 70 30.53 -8.85 4.44
CA LYS A 70 31.61 -8.58 5.41
C LYS A 70 31.22 -7.51 6.41
N CYS A 71 30.60 -6.41 5.98
CA CYS A 71 30.13 -5.37 6.89
C CYS A 71 29.11 -5.93 7.91
N LEU A 72 28.17 -6.76 7.46
CA LEU A 72 27.18 -7.40 8.33
C LEU A 72 27.80 -8.45 9.25
N ALA A 73 28.79 -9.21 8.77
CA ALA A 73 29.52 -10.17 9.57
C ALA A 73 30.29 -9.47 10.71
N ILE A 74 30.98 -8.36 10.43
CA ILE A 74 31.66 -7.55 11.46
C ILE A 74 30.66 -7.02 12.49
N ALA A 75 29.50 -6.52 12.03
CA ALA A 75 28.44 -6.03 12.91
C ALA A 75 27.96 -7.11 13.89
N SER A 76 27.86 -8.39 13.48
CA SER A 76 27.42 -9.48 14.37
C SER A 76 28.35 -9.72 15.57
N PHE A 77 29.67 -9.48 15.42
CA PHE A 77 30.61 -9.62 16.55
C PHE A 77 30.38 -8.57 17.63
N THR A 78 29.79 -7.42 17.28
CA THR A 78 29.50 -6.34 18.22
C THR A 78 28.31 -6.63 19.13
N GLU A 79 27.45 -7.60 18.80
CA GLU A 79 26.27 -7.95 19.62
C GLU A 79 26.69 -8.45 21.00
N VAL A 80 27.75 -9.26 21.07
CA VAL A 80 28.23 -9.90 22.29
C VAL A 80 28.65 -8.88 23.35
N ALA A 81 29.16 -7.72 22.94
CA ALA A 81 29.59 -6.65 23.83
C ALA A 81 28.47 -5.67 24.20
N GLY A 82 27.25 -5.87 23.68
CA GLY A 82 26.06 -5.11 24.05
C GLY A 82 26.13 -3.63 23.66
N ALA A 83 25.64 -2.76 24.54
CA ALA A 83 25.51 -1.32 24.30
C ALA A 83 26.85 -0.60 24.07
N SER A 84 27.95 -1.11 24.64
CA SER A 84 29.28 -0.49 24.53
C SER A 84 29.84 -0.42 23.10
N MET A 85 29.24 -1.17 22.17
CA MET A 85 29.65 -1.27 20.77
C MET A 85 28.58 -0.78 19.79
N ILE A 86 27.53 -0.10 20.27
CA ILE A 86 26.39 0.28 19.43
C ILE A 86 26.81 1.26 18.31
N ASP A 87 27.75 2.17 18.57
CA ASP A 87 28.23 3.12 17.56
C ASP A 87 29.07 2.43 16.48
N SER A 88 29.95 1.50 16.86
CA SER A 88 30.69 0.67 15.91
C SER A 88 29.77 -0.21 15.08
N ARG A 89 28.71 -0.76 15.69
CA ARG A 89 27.67 -1.50 14.98
C ARG A 89 26.94 -0.61 13.97
N ARG A 90 26.56 0.61 14.39
CA ARG A 90 25.94 1.61 13.53
C ARG A 90 26.84 1.94 12.34
N GLN A 91 28.13 2.18 12.55
CA GLN A 91 29.09 2.46 11.47
C GLN A 91 29.19 1.30 10.47
N CYS A 92 29.18 0.05 10.94
CA CYS A 92 29.18 -1.12 10.06
C CYS A 92 27.92 -1.13 9.16
N LEU A 93 26.76 -0.85 9.74
CA LEU A 93 25.49 -0.81 9.01
C LEU A 93 25.39 0.40 8.06
N VAL A 94 25.91 1.57 8.46
CA VAL A 94 25.97 2.76 7.59
C VAL A 94 26.88 2.52 6.39
N LYS A 95 28.03 1.88 6.60
CA LYS A 95 28.91 1.48 5.49
C LYS A 95 28.23 0.46 4.58
N ALA A 96 27.56 -0.54 5.14
CA ALA A 96 26.78 -1.51 4.36
C ALA A 96 25.69 -0.83 3.53
N LEU A 97 24.96 0.14 4.12
CA LEU A 97 23.95 0.93 3.43
C LEU A 97 24.52 1.70 2.24
N GLY A 98 25.70 2.31 2.40
CA GLY A 98 26.39 3.01 1.32
C GLY A 98 26.90 2.10 0.20
N MET A 99 26.90 0.78 0.41
CA MET A 99 27.29 -0.23 -0.58
C MET A 99 26.09 -0.87 -1.29
N CYS A 100 24.85 -0.60 -0.85
CA CYS A 100 23.65 -1.19 -1.45
C CYS A 100 23.50 -0.75 -2.91
N GLN A 101 23.27 -1.74 -3.80
CA GLN A 101 23.02 -1.49 -5.22
C GLN A 101 21.70 -2.10 -5.70
N SER A 102 21.21 -3.12 -4.99
CA SER A 102 19.98 -3.84 -5.32
C SER A 102 18.92 -3.70 -4.21
N ARG A 103 17.66 -3.96 -4.56
CA ARG A 103 16.56 -4.02 -3.58
C ARG A 103 16.83 -5.05 -2.47
N GLN A 104 17.43 -6.19 -2.81
CA GLN A 104 17.75 -7.23 -1.84
C GLN A 104 18.81 -6.76 -0.82
N ASP A 105 19.79 -5.98 -1.26
CA ASP A 105 20.81 -5.40 -0.37
C ASP A 105 20.16 -4.50 0.69
N TYR A 106 19.28 -3.60 0.26
CA TYR A 106 18.59 -2.71 1.18
C TYR A 106 17.65 -3.46 2.13
N ILE A 107 16.95 -4.51 1.66
CA ILE A 107 16.12 -5.36 2.53
C ILE A 107 17.00 -6.05 3.58
N GLN A 108 18.13 -6.63 3.18
CA GLN A 108 19.06 -7.30 4.07
C GLN A 108 19.62 -6.35 5.14
N VAL A 109 20.04 -5.14 4.72
CA VAL A 109 20.53 -4.11 5.62
C VAL A 109 19.42 -3.64 6.58
N ALA A 110 18.20 -3.41 6.09
CA ALA A 110 17.06 -2.97 6.91
C ALA A 110 16.66 -4.01 7.98
N LEU A 111 16.66 -5.30 7.62
CA LEU A 111 16.39 -6.38 8.58
C LEU A 111 17.47 -6.44 9.65
N LYS A 112 18.74 -6.37 9.26
CA LYS A 112 19.86 -6.42 10.19
C LYS A 112 19.94 -5.19 11.09
N SER A 113 19.71 -4.00 10.54
CA SER A 113 19.66 -2.77 11.34
C SER A 113 18.50 -2.77 12.33
N ARG A 114 17.33 -3.32 11.95
CA ARG A 114 16.18 -3.51 12.87
C ARG A 114 16.50 -4.51 13.97
N GLN A 115 17.07 -5.67 13.63
CA GLN A 115 17.54 -6.68 14.60
C GLN A 115 18.50 -6.04 15.63
N TYR A 116 19.33 -5.12 15.17
CA TYR A 116 20.36 -4.44 15.96
C TYR A 116 19.89 -3.14 16.62
N GLN A 117 18.60 -2.82 16.53
CA GLN A 117 17.98 -1.60 17.09
C GLN A 117 18.61 -0.30 16.57
N CYS A 118 19.23 -0.34 15.39
CA CYS A 118 19.79 0.81 14.68
C CYS A 118 18.73 1.44 13.77
N TYR A 119 17.66 1.95 14.38
CA TYR A 119 16.44 2.38 13.68
C TYR A 119 16.65 3.50 12.66
N GLU A 120 17.64 4.37 12.87
CA GLU A 120 18.02 5.40 11.90
C GLU A 120 18.47 4.77 10.57
N VAL A 121 19.34 3.76 10.62
CA VAL A 121 19.82 3.05 9.41
C VAL A 121 18.69 2.25 8.78
N THR A 122 17.81 1.66 9.59
CA THR A 122 16.60 1.00 9.09
C THR A 122 15.76 1.99 8.29
N ARG A 123 15.48 3.17 8.84
CA ARG A 123 14.69 4.21 8.17
C ARG A 123 15.34 4.63 6.85
N ASP A 124 16.66 4.85 6.84
CA ASP A 124 17.36 5.32 5.63
C ASP A 124 17.37 4.23 4.54
N ALA A 125 17.52 2.95 4.91
CA ALA A 125 17.40 1.82 4.00
C ALA A 125 15.97 1.69 3.43
N VAL A 126 14.96 1.87 4.26
CA VAL A 126 13.54 1.86 3.86
C VAL A 126 13.22 3.01 2.91
N ASN A 127 13.70 4.21 3.20
CA ASN A 127 13.51 5.38 2.33
C ASN A 127 14.18 5.16 0.97
N ALA A 128 15.37 4.56 0.93
CA ALA A 128 16.03 4.21 -0.32
C ALA A 128 15.25 3.14 -1.12
N LEU A 129 14.70 2.12 -0.44
CA LEU A 129 13.84 1.09 -1.06
C LEU A 129 12.61 1.71 -1.73
N ILE A 130 11.86 2.51 -0.98
CA ILE A 130 10.64 3.16 -1.48
C ILE A 130 11.00 4.17 -2.57
N GLY A 131 12.09 4.92 -2.41
CA GLY A 131 12.60 5.87 -3.39
C GLY A 131 12.94 5.22 -4.73
N SER A 132 13.46 3.99 -4.71
CA SER A 132 13.82 3.24 -5.93
C SER A 132 12.61 2.76 -6.76
N GLY A 133 11.43 2.62 -6.15
CA GLY A 133 10.21 2.24 -6.86
C GLY A 133 9.63 3.41 -7.64
N THR A 134 9.53 3.28 -8.97
CA THR A 134 9.01 4.35 -9.85
C THR A 134 7.71 3.97 -10.56
N SER A 135 7.41 2.68 -10.68
CA SER A 135 6.19 2.15 -11.28
C SER A 135 5.29 1.47 -10.24
N ILE A 136 4.01 1.31 -10.56
CA ILE A 136 3.04 0.59 -9.71
C ILE A 136 3.47 -0.86 -9.51
N ASP A 137 3.87 -1.56 -10.60
CA ASP A 137 4.30 -2.96 -10.55
C ASP A 137 5.53 -3.16 -9.66
N ASP A 138 6.50 -2.24 -9.74
CA ASP A 138 7.68 -2.25 -8.89
C ASP A 138 7.33 -2.12 -7.40
N LEU A 139 6.34 -1.27 -7.09
CA LEU A 139 5.91 -1.03 -5.72
C LEU A 139 5.09 -2.20 -5.17
N TYR A 140 4.29 -2.87 -5.99
CA TYR A 140 3.61 -4.13 -5.60
C TYR A 140 4.60 -5.26 -5.34
N ASP A 141 5.60 -5.43 -6.21
CA ASP A 141 6.67 -6.41 -5.99
C ASP A 141 7.47 -6.10 -4.71
N LEU A 142 7.78 -4.82 -4.47
CA LEU A 142 8.43 -4.39 -3.23
C LEU A 142 7.55 -4.69 -2.01
N ALA A 143 6.25 -4.41 -2.06
CA ALA A 143 5.33 -4.67 -0.97
C ALA A 143 5.24 -6.16 -0.62
N ARG A 144 5.13 -7.03 -1.62
CA ARG A 144 5.12 -8.49 -1.43
C ARG A 144 6.41 -8.99 -0.79
N LYS A 145 7.56 -8.63 -1.37
CA LYS A 145 8.88 -9.03 -0.86
C LYS A 145 9.15 -8.55 0.56
N THR A 146 8.72 -7.34 0.89
CA THR A 146 8.90 -6.78 2.24
C THR A 146 7.96 -7.43 3.26
N GLN A 147 6.75 -7.81 2.85
CA GLN A 147 5.83 -8.57 3.69
C GLN A 147 6.33 -10.00 3.96
N GLU A 148 6.94 -10.68 2.98
CA GLU A 148 7.57 -12.00 3.16
C GLU A 148 8.65 -12.00 4.25
N VAL A 149 9.36 -10.89 4.42
CA VAL A 149 10.40 -10.72 5.44
C VAL A 149 9.92 -9.98 6.70
N ALA A 150 8.60 -9.84 6.88
CA ALA A 150 7.96 -9.18 8.02
C ALA A 150 8.32 -7.68 8.22
N LEU A 151 8.67 -6.98 7.13
CA LEU A 151 8.80 -5.52 7.08
C LEU A 151 7.46 -4.88 6.65
N ASN A 152 6.41 -5.13 7.42
CA ASN A 152 5.04 -4.73 7.09
C ASN A 152 4.88 -3.20 6.94
N ASP A 153 5.65 -2.42 7.71
CA ASP A 153 5.69 -0.97 7.62
C ASP A 153 6.17 -0.48 6.24
N VAL A 154 7.17 -1.16 5.67
CA VAL A 154 7.70 -0.86 4.34
C VAL A 154 6.70 -1.28 3.27
N ALA A 155 6.07 -2.44 3.45
CA ALA A 155 5.04 -2.92 2.54
C ALA A 155 3.87 -1.93 2.45
N HIS A 156 3.44 -1.41 3.60
CA HIS A 156 2.36 -0.43 3.69
C HIS A 156 2.73 0.88 3.00
N LEU A 157 3.92 1.44 3.29
CA LEU A 157 4.41 2.67 2.63
C LEU A 157 4.59 2.51 1.11
N ALA A 158 5.04 1.34 0.65
CA ALA A 158 5.16 1.04 -0.77
C ALA A 158 3.78 1.02 -1.45
N MET A 159 2.78 0.41 -0.81
CA MET A 159 1.40 0.41 -1.30
C MET A 159 0.79 1.81 -1.26
N GLU A 160 1.02 2.62 -0.22
CA GLU A 160 0.58 4.01 -0.19
C GLU A 160 1.16 4.81 -1.37
N LYS A 161 2.46 4.66 -1.64
CA LYS A 161 3.08 5.28 -2.82
C LYS A 161 2.47 4.76 -4.11
N ALA A 162 2.20 3.45 -4.24
CA ALA A 162 1.57 2.88 -5.43
C ALA A 162 0.19 3.51 -5.67
N TYR A 163 -0.59 3.71 -4.60
CA TYR A 163 -1.90 4.35 -4.70
C TYR A 163 -1.82 5.79 -5.24
N THR A 164 -0.81 6.57 -4.84
CA THR A 164 -0.63 7.93 -5.39
C THR A 164 -0.36 7.98 -6.90
N LEU A 165 0.03 6.86 -7.50
CA LEU A 165 0.26 6.73 -8.93
C LEU A 165 -0.99 6.26 -9.70
N CYS A 166 -2.01 5.74 -9.00
CA CYS A 166 -3.27 5.34 -9.60
C CYS A 166 -4.05 6.58 -10.09
N LYS A 167 -4.47 6.57 -11.35
CA LYS A 167 -5.18 7.70 -11.98
C LYS A 167 -6.54 7.30 -12.57
N THR A 168 -6.81 6.01 -12.68
CA THR A 168 -8.02 5.49 -13.31
C THR A 168 -8.76 4.52 -12.40
N ILE A 169 -10.08 4.36 -12.61
CA ILE A 169 -10.90 3.42 -11.85
C ILE A 169 -10.36 1.97 -11.96
N PRO A 170 -10.01 1.44 -13.15
CA PRO A 170 -9.46 0.09 -13.26
C PRO A 170 -8.16 -0.12 -12.47
N GLU A 171 -7.28 0.89 -12.44
CA GLU A 171 -6.06 0.86 -11.62
C GLU A 171 -6.40 0.86 -10.14
N ALA A 172 -7.35 1.68 -9.69
CA ALA A 172 -7.79 1.73 -8.29
C ALA A 172 -8.45 0.43 -7.83
N VAL A 173 -9.24 -0.23 -8.70
CA VAL A 173 -9.80 -1.57 -8.43
C VAL A 173 -8.70 -2.62 -8.32
N THR A 174 -7.69 -2.55 -9.19
CA THR A 174 -6.52 -3.46 -9.15
C THR A 174 -5.73 -3.23 -7.86
N PHE A 175 -5.47 -1.98 -7.50
CA PHE A 175 -4.85 -1.60 -6.24
C PHE A 175 -5.62 -2.14 -5.03
N ALA A 176 -6.94 -1.94 -4.99
CA ALA A 176 -7.76 -2.44 -3.88
C ALA A 176 -7.66 -3.96 -3.75
N ARG A 177 -7.62 -4.69 -4.88
CA ARG A 177 -7.41 -6.14 -4.88
C ARG A 177 -6.05 -6.53 -4.31
N GLU A 178 -4.99 -5.88 -4.74
CA GLU A 178 -3.64 -6.12 -4.22
C GLU A 178 -3.53 -5.81 -2.72
N ALA A 179 -4.06 -4.67 -2.27
CA ALA A 179 -4.10 -4.31 -0.85
C ALA A 179 -4.82 -5.38 -0.02
N LYS A 180 -5.95 -5.90 -0.50
CA LYS A 180 -6.68 -6.98 0.18
C LYS A 180 -5.90 -8.29 0.22
N LEU A 181 -5.19 -8.65 -0.85
CA LEU A 181 -4.33 -9.86 -0.87
C LEU A 181 -3.21 -9.77 0.17
N LEU A 182 -2.69 -8.57 0.41
CA LEU A 182 -1.66 -8.30 1.41
C LEU A 182 -2.24 -8.09 2.83
N SER A 183 -3.54 -8.34 3.05
CA SER A 183 -4.24 -8.09 4.32
C SER A 183 -4.16 -6.63 4.79
N MET A 184 -4.08 -5.67 3.87
CA MET A 184 -4.10 -4.23 4.14
C MET A 184 -5.52 -3.68 3.96
N ASP A 185 -6.41 -4.06 4.88
CA ASP A 185 -7.83 -3.74 4.81
C ASP A 185 -8.12 -2.23 4.85
N ASP A 186 -7.27 -1.46 5.53
CA ASP A 186 -7.35 -0.01 5.59
C ASP A 186 -7.11 0.65 4.22
N LEU A 187 -6.09 0.21 3.48
CA LEU A 187 -5.80 0.69 2.13
C LEU A 187 -6.84 0.21 1.12
N ASN A 188 -7.31 -1.03 1.23
CA ASN A 188 -8.41 -1.54 0.42
C ASN A 188 -9.67 -0.68 0.61
N ARG A 189 -10.04 -0.41 1.86
CA ARG A 189 -11.21 0.41 2.20
C ARG A 189 -11.05 1.85 1.74
N LYS A 190 -9.86 2.43 1.90
CA LYS A 190 -9.54 3.78 1.43
C LYS A 190 -9.74 3.91 -0.08
N ALA A 191 -9.14 3.03 -0.87
CA ALA A 191 -9.28 3.04 -2.32
C ALA A 191 -10.74 2.87 -2.78
N CYS A 192 -11.49 1.96 -2.16
CA CYS A 192 -12.91 1.79 -2.46
C CYS A 192 -13.73 3.05 -2.13
N LYS A 193 -13.46 3.68 -0.99
CA LYS A 193 -14.14 4.90 -0.57
C LYS A 193 -13.83 6.08 -1.49
N ASP A 194 -12.55 6.27 -1.83
CA ASP A 194 -12.13 7.36 -2.72
C ASP A 194 -12.75 7.21 -4.12
N MET A 195 -12.79 5.99 -4.68
CA MET A 195 -13.51 5.74 -5.94
C MET A 195 -15.00 6.13 -5.84
N ILE A 196 -15.67 5.80 -4.72
CA ILE A 196 -17.05 6.22 -4.50
C ILE A 196 -17.14 7.74 -4.39
N ASP A 197 -16.22 8.39 -3.68
CA ASP A 197 -16.21 9.83 -3.41
C ASP A 197 -15.93 10.68 -4.65
N ASP A 198 -15.10 10.19 -5.56
CA ASP A 198 -14.72 10.90 -6.77
C ASP A 198 -15.76 10.80 -7.88
N GLU A 199 -16.64 9.79 -7.87
CA GLU A 199 -17.68 9.63 -8.90
C GLU A 199 -18.88 10.58 -8.67
N PRO A 200 -19.18 11.52 -9.58
CA PRO A 200 -20.31 12.43 -9.46
C PRO A 200 -21.64 11.88 -9.97
N ASN A 201 -21.65 10.88 -10.85
CA ASN A 201 -22.84 10.41 -11.55
C ASN A 201 -23.52 9.24 -10.81
N ALA A 202 -24.85 9.29 -10.67
CA ALA A 202 -25.62 8.26 -9.97
C ALA A 202 -25.58 6.88 -10.66
N HIS A 203 -25.68 6.85 -11.99
CA HIS A 203 -25.62 5.61 -12.77
C HIS A 203 -24.23 4.98 -12.67
N GLU A 204 -23.17 5.78 -12.83
CA GLU A 204 -21.78 5.31 -12.71
C GLU A 204 -21.47 4.81 -11.29
N LEU A 205 -22.05 5.41 -10.24
CA LEU A 205 -21.95 4.88 -8.86
C LEU A 205 -22.54 3.47 -8.75
N ILE A 206 -23.67 3.19 -9.40
CA ILE A 206 -24.27 1.84 -9.40
C ILE A 206 -23.45 0.86 -10.25
N VAL A 207 -22.83 1.32 -11.34
CA VAL A 207 -21.86 0.51 -12.09
C VAL A 207 -20.64 0.19 -11.19
N LEU A 208 -20.09 1.19 -10.51
CA LEU A 208 -18.96 1.07 -9.59
C LEU A 208 -19.23 0.08 -8.45
N LEU A 209 -20.46 0.04 -7.93
CA LEU A 209 -20.87 -0.90 -6.89
C LEU A 209 -20.53 -2.36 -7.27
N HIS A 210 -20.71 -2.75 -8.52
CA HIS A 210 -20.40 -4.12 -8.97
C HIS A 210 -18.90 -4.46 -8.88
N TYR A 211 -18.02 -3.47 -8.97
CA TYR A 211 -16.58 -3.64 -8.79
C TYR A 211 -16.16 -3.65 -7.32
N ILE A 212 -16.92 -2.97 -6.44
CA ILE A 212 -16.62 -2.87 -5.02
C ILE A 212 -17.18 -4.05 -4.22
N GLU A 213 -18.32 -4.58 -4.62
CA GLU A 213 -19.02 -5.70 -3.97
C GLU A 213 -18.14 -6.92 -3.65
N PRO A 214 -17.24 -7.38 -4.54
CA PRO A 214 -16.33 -8.49 -4.25
C PRO A 214 -15.41 -8.25 -3.03
N PHE A 215 -15.19 -6.99 -2.65
CA PHE A 215 -14.40 -6.66 -1.46
C PHE A 215 -15.15 -6.92 -0.14
N LYS A 216 -16.49 -7.10 -0.19
CA LYS A 216 -17.36 -7.42 0.96
C LYS A 216 -17.38 -6.32 2.04
N LEU A 217 -17.20 -5.06 1.64
CA LEU A 217 -17.26 -3.89 2.51
C LEU A 217 -18.70 -3.36 2.57
N ARG A 218 -19.55 -4.03 3.36
CA ARG A 218 -21.01 -3.78 3.40
C ARG A 218 -21.39 -2.32 3.67
N ASP A 219 -20.61 -1.68 4.53
CA ASP A 219 -20.73 -0.28 4.88
C ASP A 219 -20.43 0.65 3.68
N LEU A 220 -19.42 0.34 2.87
CA LEU A 220 -19.12 1.09 1.65
C LEU A 220 -20.14 0.83 0.55
N ASP A 221 -20.64 -0.40 0.44
CA ASP A 221 -21.70 -0.72 -0.52
C ASP A 221 -22.96 0.10 -0.22
N ARG A 222 -23.35 0.15 1.05
CA ARG A 222 -24.45 0.99 1.53
C ARG A 222 -24.16 2.48 1.31
N TYR A 223 -22.92 2.91 1.54
CA TYR A 223 -22.50 4.29 1.30
C TYR A 223 -22.59 4.68 -0.18
N CYS A 224 -22.13 3.81 -1.09
CA CYS A 224 -22.20 3.97 -2.54
C CYS A 224 -23.66 4.16 -2.99
N MET A 225 -24.58 3.28 -2.57
CA MET A 225 -26.00 3.38 -2.91
C MET A 225 -26.65 4.67 -2.36
N LYS A 226 -26.30 5.10 -1.14
CA LYS A 226 -26.79 6.37 -0.58
C LYS A 226 -26.29 7.56 -1.40
N LYS A 227 -25.01 7.57 -1.74
CA LYS A 227 -24.42 8.62 -2.57
C LYS A 227 -25.08 8.65 -3.97
N ALA A 228 -25.32 7.49 -4.57
CA ALA A 228 -26.05 7.39 -5.84
C ALA A 228 -27.46 7.99 -5.72
N LEU A 229 -28.18 7.69 -4.64
CA LEU A 229 -29.51 8.22 -4.37
C LEU A 229 -29.56 9.74 -4.18
N ASP A 230 -28.49 10.32 -3.62
CA ASP A 230 -28.36 11.77 -3.47
C ASP A 230 -28.01 12.47 -4.80
N ARG A 231 -27.40 11.74 -5.75
CA ARG A 231 -27.03 12.24 -7.08
C ARG A 231 -28.06 11.93 -8.17
N ALA A 232 -29.01 11.04 -7.90
CA ALA A 232 -30.01 10.58 -8.86
C ALA A 232 -30.96 11.70 -9.27
N VAL A 233 -31.20 11.82 -10.58
CA VAL A 233 -32.11 12.82 -11.15
C VAL A 233 -33.15 12.16 -12.06
N ALA A 234 -32.73 11.19 -12.86
CA ALA A 234 -33.60 10.51 -13.81
C ALA A 234 -34.36 9.34 -13.17
N GLU A 235 -35.51 8.98 -13.74
CA GLU A 235 -36.26 7.77 -13.32
C GLU A 235 -35.38 6.52 -13.36
N GLN A 236 -34.54 6.39 -14.39
CA GLN A 236 -33.65 5.24 -14.57
C GLN A 236 -32.64 5.10 -13.41
N ASP A 237 -32.06 6.20 -12.93
CA ASP A 237 -31.13 6.19 -11.80
C ASP A 237 -31.80 5.56 -10.57
N PHE A 238 -33.04 5.98 -10.28
CA PHE A 238 -33.80 5.46 -9.14
C PHE A 238 -34.17 3.98 -9.30
N LEU A 239 -34.45 3.53 -10.53
CA LEU A 239 -34.72 2.13 -10.82
C LEU A 239 -33.47 1.26 -10.60
N ASP A 240 -32.30 1.72 -11.07
CA ASP A 240 -31.03 1.03 -10.89
C ASP A 240 -30.67 0.92 -9.39
N ILE A 241 -30.83 2.01 -8.64
CA ILE A 241 -30.62 2.03 -7.18
C ILE A 241 -31.61 1.11 -6.47
N TYR A 242 -32.89 1.12 -6.86
CA TYR A 242 -33.92 0.24 -6.31
C TYR A 242 -33.53 -1.24 -6.46
N ASN A 243 -33.15 -1.64 -7.68
CA ASN A 243 -32.74 -3.01 -7.97
C ASN A 243 -31.51 -3.41 -7.15
N ALA A 244 -30.50 -2.55 -7.06
CA ALA A 244 -29.29 -2.80 -6.28
C ALA A 244 -29.59 -2.95 -4.78
N SER A 245 -30.35 -2.02 -4.20
CA SER A 245 -30.67 -2.00 -2.77
C SER A 245 -31.64 -3.10 -2.34
N GLN A 246 -32.59 -3.48 -3.21
CA GLN A 246 -33.50 -4.60 -2.97
C GLN A 246 -32.75 -5.94 -2.87
N ARG A 247 -31.81 -6.21 -3.79
CA ARG A 247 -30.97 -7.42 -3.75
C ARG A 247 -30.22 -7.59 -2.43
N ARG A 248 -29.96 -6.48 -1.74
CA ARG A 248 -29.17 -6.43 -0.49
C ARG A 248 -30.01 -6.27 0.77
N GLY A 249 -31.33 -6.12 0.65
CA GLY A 249 -32.23 -5.94 1.79
C GLY A 249 -32.12 -4.57 2.47
N GLU A 250 -31.57 -3.56 1.80
CA GLU A 250 -31.42 -2.19 2.34
C GLU A 250 -32.75 -1.44 2.26
N THR A 251 -33.64 -1.75 3.21
CA THR A 251 -35.07 -1.38 3.16
C THR A 251 -35.33 0.12 3.13
N ASP A 252 -34.56 0.88 3.88
CA ASP A 252 -34.67 2.34 3.89
C ASP A 252 -34.26 2.95 2.53
N ILE A 253 -33.24 2.40 1.87
CA ILE A 253 -32.75 2.91 0.59
C ILE A 253 -33.73 2.57 -0.54
N PHE A 254 -34.17 1.32 -0.66
CA PHE A 254 -35.01 0.93 -1.80
C PHE A 254 -36.40 1.59 -1.73
N GLN A 255 -36.95 1.83 -0.53
CA GLN A 255 -38.23 2.52 -0.37
C GLN A 255 -38.13 3.98 -0.82
N ILE A 256 -37.04 4.67 -0.49
CA ILE A 256 -36.81 6.05 -0.94
C ILE A 256 -36.59 6.08 -2.45
N ALA A 257 -35.79 5.17 -3.00
CA ALA A 257 -35.58 5.04 -4.44
C ALA A 257 -36.91 4.82 -5.19
N LEU A 258 -37.77 3.91 -4.70
CA LEU A 258 -39.09 3.64 -5.27
C LEU A 258 -39.99 4.89 -5.26
N TYR A 259 -40.05 5.60 -4.13
CA TYR A 259 -40.85 6.81 -4.00
C TYR A 259 -40.36 7.92 -4.92
N ARG A 260 -39.04 8.22 -4.91
CA ARG A 260 -38.44 9.26 -5.74
C ARG A 260 -38.51 8.92 -7.24
N GLY A 261 -38.34 7.65 -7.61
CA GLY A 261 -38.50 7.18 -8.99
C GLY A 261 -39.92 7.38 -9.53
N ARG A 262 -40.95 7.01 -8.76
CA ARG A 262 -42.35 7.29 -9.14
C ARG A 262 -42.62 8.79 -9.33
N LYS A 263 -42.06 9.62 -8.45
CA LYS A 263 -42.17 11.08 -8.57
C LYS A 263 -41.47 11.61 -9.82
N ALA A 264 -40.25 11.16 -10.10
CA ALA A 264 -39.49 11.56 -11.29
C ALA A 264 -40.24 11.21 -12.58
N ARG A 265 -40.80 10.00 -12.67
CA ARG A 265 -41.65 9.57 -13.77
C ARG A 265 -42.83 10.51 -14.02
N LEU A 266 -43.59 10.82 -12.96
CA LEU A 266 -44.76 11.70 -13.05
C LEU A 266 -44.36 13.11 -13.49
N MET A 267 -43.27 13.65 -12.96
CA MET A 267 -42.78 14.97 -13.38
C MET A 267 -42.36 14.97 -14.86
N GLN A 268 -41.74 13.90 -15.34
CA GLN A 268 -41.38 13.77 -16.75
C GLN A 268 -42.61 13.66 -17.65
N GLN A 269 -43.65 12.92 -17.23
CA GLN A 269 -44.93 12.86 -17.95
C GLN A 269 -45.60 14.24 -18.05
N ILE A 270 -45.72 14.95 -16.92
CA ILE A 270 -46.30 16.31 -16.89
C ILE A 270 -45.53 17.26 -17.81
N LYS A 271 -44.19 17.20 -17.77
CA LYS A 271 -43.35 18.04 -18.63
C LYS A 271 -43.58 17.73 -20.11
N ASN A 272 -43.61 16.45 -20.48
CA ASN A 272 -43.85 16.05 -21.86
C ASN A 272 -45.25 16.48 -22.35
N GLU A 273 -46.26 16.38 -21.49
CA GLU A 273 -47.62 16.85 -21.79
C GLU A 273 -47.66 18.37 -22.00
N GLN A 274 -46.98 19.14 -21.15
CA GLN A 274 -46.86 20.60 -21.29
C GLN A 274 -46.13 21.00 -22.58
N ASP A 275 -44.99 20.36 -22.87
CA ASP A 275 -44.21 20.62 -24.08
C ASP A 275 -45.04 20.29 -25.34
N THR A 276 -45.79 19.18 -25.31
CA THR A 276 -46.69 18.79 -26.41
C THR A 276 -47.84 19.79 -26.58
N ALA A 277 -48.46 20.23 -25.48
CA ALA A 277 -49.53 21.22 -25.51
C ALA A 277 -49.05 22.58 -26.05
N GLN A 278 -47.85 23.02 -25.65
CA GLN A 278 -47.24 24.25 -26.15
C GLN A 278 -46.97 24.16 -27.66
N GLN A 279 -46.39 23.04 -28.13
CA GLN A 279 -46.17 22.82 -29.56
C GLN A 279 -47.47 22.82 -30.37
N GLN A 280 -48.56 22.26 -29.83
CA GLN A 280 -49.87 22.29 -30.49
C GLN A 280 -50.44 23.70 -30.56
N LEU A 281 -50.30 24.51 -29.51
CA LEU A 281 -50.72 25.91 -29.51
C LEU A 281 -49.93 26.74 -30.53
N ASP A 282 -48.60 26.58 -30.56
CA ASP A 282 -47.73 27.28 -31.50
C ASP A 282 -48.05 26.87 -32.95
N ALA A 283 -48.32 25.59 -33.20
CA ALA A 283 -48.73 25.08 -34.51
C ALA A 283 -50.11 25.61 -34.94
N GLN A 284 -51.07 25.72 -34.02
CA GLN A 284 -52.38 26.32 -34.29
C GLN A 284 -52.25 27.82 -34.61
N GLN A 285 -51.42 28.56 -33.88
CA GLN A 285 -51.16 29.97 -34.16
C GLN A 285 -50.47 30.17 -35.52
N ALA A 286 -49.48 29.35 -35.84
CA ALA A 286 -48.80 29.39 -37.15
C ALA A 286 -49.77 29.09 -38.31
N LYS A 287 -50.65 28.11 -38.14
CA LYS A 287 -51.67 27.77 -39.14
C LYS A 287 -52.71 28.89 -39.31
N ALA A 288 -53.18 29.48 -38.21
CA ALA A 288 -54.11 30.61 -38.25
C ALA A 288 -53.50 31.85 -38.94
N GLN A 289 -52.19 32.10 -38.76
CA GLN A 289 -51.48 33.16 -39.48
C GLN A 289 -51.34 32.88 -40.98
N GLN A 290 -51.09 31.62 -41.39
CA GLN A 290 -51.08 31.23 -42.81
C GLN A 290 -52.46 31.36 -43.46
N ASP A 291 -53.53 30.99 -42.75
CA ASP A 291 -54.90 31.08 -43.28
C ASP A 291 -55.34 32.55 -43.45
N MET A 292 -54.92 33.47 -42.56
CA MET A 292 -55.14 34.91 -42.76
C MET A 292 -54.36 35.48 -43.96
N GLN A 293 -53.16 35.00 -44.23
CA GLN A 293 -52.38 35.45 -45.41
C GLN A 293 -52.98 34.96 -46.73
N THR A 294 -53.61 33.79 -46.75
CA THR A 294 -54.23 33.23 -47.97
C THR A 294 -55.63 33.79 -48.25
N GLN A 295 -56.40 34.18 -47.23
CA GLN A 295 -57.67 34.91 -47.42
C GLN A 295 -57.51 36.36 -47.90
N GLY A 296 -56.30 36.94 -47.78
CA GLY A 296 -55.97 38.28 -48.27
C GLY A 296 -55.69 38.39 -49.77
N THR A 297 -55.62 37.27 -50.49
CA THR A 297 -55.49 37.25 -51.96
C THR A 297 -56.86 37.07 -52.61
N PRO A 298 -57.48 38.14 -53.15
CA PRO A 298 -58.78 38.02 -53.81
C PRO A 298 -58.66 37.12 -55.04
N ALA A 299 -59.60 36.19 -55.18
CA ALA A 299 -59.77 35.39 -56.38
C ALA A 299 -59.86 36.32 -57.61
N PRO A 300 -59.09 36.07 -58.69
CA PRO A 300 -59.17 36.90 -59.88
C PRO A 300 -60.59 36.81 -60.44
N ALA A 301 -61.24 37.97 -60.53
CA ALA A 301 -62.58 38.12 -61.05
C ALA A 301 -62.67 37.49 -62.45
N GLN A 302 -63.63 36.58 -62.62
CA GLN A 302 -64.10 36.15 -63.93
C GLN A 302 -64.57 37.39 -64.70
N THR A 303 -63.73 37.85 -65.63
CA THR A 303 -64.12 38.81 -66.66
C THR A 303 -64.62 38.02 -67.85
N GLY A 304 -65.94 37.98 -67.99
CA GLY A 304 -66.56 37.72 -69.28
C GLY A 304 -66.30 38.92 -70.19
N ALA A 305 -65.70 38.68 -71.35
CA ALA A 305 -65.79 39.55 -72.51
C ALA A 305 -65.70 38.65 -73.75
N GLY A 306 -66.79 38.60 -74.51
CA GLY A 306 -66.91 37.77 -75.70
C GLY A 306 -66.13 38.27 -76.90
N PHE A 307 -65.90 37.35 -77.84
CA PHE A 307 -66.25 37.42 -79.26
C PHE A 307 -66.46 35.99 -79.75
#